data_AF-A0AAD4BR07-F1
#
_entry.id   AF-A0AAD4BR07-F1
#
_cell.length_a   1.000
_cell.length_b   1.000
_cell.length_c   1.000
_cell.angle_alpha   90.00
_cell.angle_beta   90.00
_cell.angle_gamma   90.00
#
_symmetry.space_group_name_H-M   'P 1'
#
loop_
_entity.id
_entity.type
_entity.pdbx_description
1 polymer ?
#
loop_
_entity_poly.entity_id
_entity_poly.type
_entity_poly.pdbx_seq_one_letter_code
_entity_poly.pdbx_strand_id
1 'polypeptide(L)'
;MHHLLAFILQIPPIDPSTSLRTAFLLRLTSDVMNSVPGYPPNLDGLPQLLNFLDDLDEAWLADASSDTGVNLVIPVDMMELDRPIRSTPVSQPERTRLHNLLVTGTAGLEEWLSTLSTPAEDYQLALESAGFMQGFDDLFSKTLAEMEGLSEPLISDPVGMNVDADT
;
A
#
# COMPACT_ATOMS: atom_id res chain seq x y z
N MET A 1 -11.45 -11.11 5.81
CA MET A 1 -10.24 -10.38 5.38
C MET A 1 -9.86 -9.28 6.36
N HIS A 2 -10.76 -8.35 6.72
CA HIS A 2 -10.50 -7.30 7.74
C HIS A 2 -9.86 -7.79 9.05
N HIS A 3 -10.28 -8.93 9.60
CA HIS A 3 -9.66 -9.50 10.82
C HIS A 3 -8.18 -9.89 10.64
N LEU A 4 -7.82 -10.39 9.45
CA LEU A 4 -6.44 -10.76 9.15
C LEU A 4 -5.58 -9.51 8.94
N LEU A 5 -6.10 -8.51 8.23
CA LEU A 5 -5.45 -7.20 8.11
C LEU A 5 -5.24 -6.58 9.50
N ALA A 6 -6.29 -6.53 10.34
CA ALA A 6 -6.20 -6.03 11.70
C ALA A 6 -5.15 -6.78 12.54
N PHE A 7 -5.06 -8.11 12.40
CA PHE A 7 -4.04 -8.90 13.06
C PHE A 7 -2.62 -8.55 12.59
N ILE A 8 -2.42 -8.35 11.28
CA ILE A 8 -1.13 -7.91 10.73
C ILE A 8 -0.78 -6.50 11.24
N LEU A 9 -1.75 -5.59 11.31
CA LEU A 9 -1.55 -4.23 11.80
C LEU A 9 -1.23 -4.15 13.30
N GLN A 10 -1.54 -5.19 14.08
CA GLN A 10 -1.11 -5.32 15.48
C GLN A 10 0.39 -5.64 15.60
N ILE A 11 1.05 -6.08 14.52
CA ILE A 11 2.50 -6.24 14.53
C ILE A 11 3.12 -4.84 14.58
N PRO A 12 3.96 -4.53 15.59
CA PRO A 12 4.54 -3.20 15.72
C PRO A 12 5.37 -2.82 14.49
N PRO A 13 5.20 -1.60 13.92
CA PRO A 13 6.03 -1.09 12.82
C PRO A 13 7.38 -0.57 13.34
N ILE A 14 7.98 -1.29 14.29
CA ILE A 14 9.29 -1.00 14.89
C ILE A 14 10.16 -2.26 14.84
N ASP A 15 11.46 -2.07 14.75
CA ASP A 15 12.41 -3.17 14.68
C ASP A 15 12.41 -3.97 15.99
N PRO A 16 12.52 -5.32 15.91
CA PRO A 16 12.81 -6.11 14.71
C PRO A 16 11.57 -6.56 13.91
N SER A 17 10.35 -6.20 14.34
CA SER A 17 9.10 -6.74 13.78
C SER A 17 8.65 -6.08 12.47
N THR A 18 9.26 -4.97 12.05
CA THR A 18 8.91 -4.26 10.80
C THR A 18 8.95 -5.20 9.59
N SER A 19 10.05 -5.94 9.39
CA SER A 19 10.16 -6.90 8.28
C SER A 19 9.05 -7.97 8.26
N LEU A 20 8.58 -8.40 9.44
CA LEU A 20 7.51 -9.38 9.55
C LEU A 20 6.16 -8.78 9.13
N ARG A 21 5.88 -7.55 9.57
CA ARG A 21 4.68 -6.80 9.20
C ARG A 21 4.63 -6.60 7.69
N THR A 22 5.70 -6.07 7.09
CA THR A 22 5.81 -5.85 5.64
C THR A 22 5.65 -7.16 4.86
N ALA A 23 6.28 -8.25 5.30
CA ALA A 23 6.15 -9.56 4.64
C ALA A 23 4.71 -10.09 4.66
N PHE A 24 3.98 -9.94 5.77
CA PHE A 24 2.59 -10.35 5.85
C PHE A 24 1.66 -9.44 5.05
N LEU A 25 1.89 -8.12 5.02
CA LEU A 25 1.15 -7.20 4.15
C LEU A 25 1.35 -7.58 2.68
N LEU A 26 2.59 -7.78 2.23
CA LEU A 26 2.89 -8.25 0.87
C LEU A 26 2.15 -9.54 0.53
N ARG A 27 2.13 -10.48 1.48
CA ARG A 27 1.45 -11.76 1.30
C ARG A 27 -0.07 -11.58 1.19
N LEU A 28 -0.66 -10.81 2.11
CA LEU A 28 -2.10 -10.54 2.12
C LEU A 28 -2.54 -9.85 0.83
N THR A 29 -1.84 -8.80 0.40
CA THR A 29 -2.12 -8.13 -0.87
C THR A 29 -2.04 -9.11 -2.03
N SER A 30 -1.04 -9.99 -2.03
CA SER A 30 -0.90 -10.99 -3.10
C SER A 30 -2.05 -11.99 -3.11
N ASP A 31 -2.45 -12.50 -1.94
CA ASP A 31 -3.55 -13.45 -1.83
C ASP A 31 -4.89 -12.80 -2.23
N VAL A 32 -5.13 -11.54 -1.87
CA VAL A 32 -6.33 -10.77 -2.25
C VAL A 32 -6.40 -10.57 -3.76
N MET A 33 -5.35 -9.98 -4.34
CA MET A 33 -5.33 -9.63 -5.77
C MET A 33 -5.47 -10.86 -6.68
N ASN A 34 -4.97 -12.02 -6.24
CA ASN A 34 -5.06 -13.26 -7.02
C ASN A 34 -6.33 -14.09 -6.74
N SER A 35 -6.98 -13.92 -5.60
CA SER A 35 -8.15 -14.74 -5.23
C SER A 35 -9.48 -14.12 -5.65
N VAL A 36 -9.60 -12.79 -5.68
CA VAL A 36 -10.83 -12.10 -6.07
C VAL A 36 -11.29 -12.51 -7.48
N PRO A 37 -10.42 -12.54 -8.51
CA PRO A 37 -10.83 -12.98 -9.85
C PRO A 37 -11.32 -14.44 -9.94
N GLY A 38 -11.05 -15.27 -8.92
CA GLY A 38 -11.51 -16.66 -8.85
C GLY A 38 -13.00 -16.83 -8.52
N TYR A 39 -13.70 -15.74 -8.16
CA TYR A 39 -15.13 -15.73 -7.84
C TYR A 39 -15.91 -14.93 -8.90
N PRO A 40 -17.18 -15.24 -9.16
CA PRO A 40 -17.98 -14.41 -10.08
C PRO A 40 -18.18 -13.00 -9.50
N PRO A 41 -18.02 -11.93 -10.30
CA PRO A 41 -18.28 -10.58 -9.83
C PRO A 41 -19.77 -10.40 -9.50
N ASN A 42 -20.04 -9.67 -8.42
CA ASN A 42 -21.38 -9.36 -7.97
C ASN A 42 -21.44 -7.92 -7.44
N LEU A 43 -22.34 -7.11 -8.01
CA LEU A 43 -22.55 -5.72 -7.60
C LEU A 43 -22.84 -5.55 -6.11
N ASP A 44 -23.57 -6.49 -5.49
CA ASP A 44 -23.91 -6.39 -4.05
C ASP A 44 -22.67 -6.51 -3.14
N GLY A 45 -21.64 -7.22 -3.60
CA GLY A 45 -20.40 -7.45 -2.86
C GLY A 45 -19.31 -6.42 -3.11
N LEU A 46 -19.41 -5.65 -4.21
CA LEU A 46 -18.40 -4.66 -4.60
C LEU A 46 -18.13 -3.60 -3.53
N PRO A 47 -19.14 -3.02 -2.84
CA PRO A 47 -18.86 -2.03 -1.79
C PRO A 47 -17.97 -2.59 -0.68
N GLN A 48 -18.21 -3.84 -0.28
CA GLN A 48 -17.41 -4.48 0.76
C GLN A 48 -15.98 -4.77 0.31
N LEU A 49 -15.80 -5.13 -0.96
CA LEU A 49 -14.48 -5.32 -1.56
C LEU A 49 -13.72 -3.99 -1.65
N LEU A 50 -14.35 -2.93 -2.16
CA LEU A 50 -13.74 -1.62 -2.30
C LEU A 50 -13.32 -1.05 -0.94
N ASN A 51 -14.19 -1.12 0.07
CA ASN A 51 -13.83 -0.70 1.44
C ASN A 51 -12.63 -1.48 1.98
N PHE A 52 -12.56 -2.79 1.71
CA PHE A 52 -11.43 -3.60 2.13
C PHE A 52 -10.12 -3.24 1.37
N LEU A 53 -10.22 -2.90 0.08
CA LEU A 53 -9.06 -2.48 -0.72
C LEU A 53 -8.56 -1.09 -0.30
N ASP A 54 -9.44 -0.17 0.06
CA ASP A 54 -9.08 1.14 0.63
C ASP A 54 -8.41 0.97 2.01
N ASP A 55 -8.94 0.12 2.90
CA ASP A 55 -8.29 -0.22 4.17
C ASP A 55 -6.88 -0.84 3.94
N LEU A 56 -6.71 -1.60 2.86
CA LEU A 56 -5.44 -2.20 2.50
C LEU A 56 -4.46 -1.17 1.91
N ASP A 57 -4.94 -0.18 1.17
CA ASP A 57 -4.13 0.97 0.69
C ASP A 57 -3.64 1.82 1.87
N GLU A 58 -4.54 2.18 2.79
CA GLU A 58 -4.19 2.91 4.01
C GLU A 58 -3.21 2.15 4.91
N ALA A 59 -3.35 0.82 4.98
CA ALA A 59 -2.40 -0.04 5.70
C ALA A 59 -0.98 0.03 5.10
N TRP A 60 -0.86 0.14 3.78
CA TRP A 60 0.41 0.30 3.10
C TRP A 60 1.01 1.69 3.30
N LEU A 61 0.20 2.74 3.25
CA LEU A 61 0.66 4.10 3.58
C LEU A 61 1.23 4.18 5.00
N ALA A 62 0.55 3.55 5.95
CA ALA A 62 1.01 3.49 7.34
C ALA A 62 2.33 2.71 7.53
N ASP A 63 2.68 1.80 6.62
CA ASP A 63 3.93 1.01 6.66
C ASP A 63 5.06 1.67 5.84
N ALA A 64 4.71 2.37 4.76
CA ALA A 64 5.65 2.97 3.81
C ALA A 64 6.03 4.41 4.15
N SER A 65 5.14 5.19 4.77
CA SER A 65 5.36 6.60 5.04
C SER A 65 6.01 6.83 6.40
N SER A 66 7.10 7.61 6.42
CA SER A 66 7.74 8.04 7.67
C SER A 66 7.03 9.23 8.34
N ASP A 67 6.06 9.87 7.67
CA ASP A 67 5.61 11.23 8.01
C ASP A 67 4.09 11.36 8.23
N THR A 68 3.30 10.36 7.86
CA THR A 68 1.83 10.35 8.05
C THR A 68 1.36 9.49 9.23
N GLY A 69 2.28 8.82 9.92
CA GLY A 69 1.98 7.95 11.05
C GLY A 69 1.50 8.69 12.30
N VAL A 70 0.49 8.12 12.98
CA VAL A 70 0.15 8.50 14.36
C VAL A 70 1.35 8.20 15.25
N ASN A 71 1.76 9.18 16.08
CA ASN A 71 2.86 8.99 17.04
C ASN A 71 2.66 7.73 17.88
N LEU A 72 3.56 6.76 17.73
CA LEU A 72 3.54 5.54 18.53
C LEU A 72 3.95 5.89 19.96
N VAL A 73 3.00 5.88 20.89
CA VAL A 73 3.28 6.10 22.32
C VAL A 73 3.84 4.80 22.88
N ILE A 74 5.15 4.76 23.06
CA ILE A 74 5.85 3.60 23.62
C ILE A 74 6.01 3.84 25.14
N PRO A 75 5.41 2.99 25.99
CA PRO A 75 5.58 3.10 27.44
C PRO A 75 7.06 2.99 27.81
N VAL A 76 7.54 3.88 28.67
CA VAL A 76 8.95 3.93 29.12
C VAL A 76 9.39 2.60 29.73
N ASP A 77 8.46 1.85 30.33
CA ASP A 77 8.70 0.53 30.92
C ASP A 77 9.05 -0.57 29.89
N MET A 78 8.76 -0.34 28.61
CA MET A 78 9.14 -1.23 27.50
C MET A 78 10.43 -0.80 26.80
N MET A 79 10.99 0.37 27.15
CA MET A 79 12.25 0.83 26.60
C MET A 79 13.40 0.12 27.31
N GLU A 80 14.05 -0.83 26.63
CA GLU A 80 15.39 -1.25 27.03
C GLU A 80 16.31 -0.03 26.85
N LEU A 81 16.83 0.52 27.95
CA LEU A 81 17.66 1.74 28.00
C LEU A 81 18.85 1.74 27.01
N ASP A 82 19.27 0.58 26.53
CA ASP A 82 20.41 0.39 25.62
C ASP A 82 20.01 0.10 24.16
N ARG A 83 18.71 0.01 23.81
CA ARG A 83 18.27 -0.23 22.42
C ARG A 83 17.56 1.00 21.84
N PRO A 84 18.14 1.64 20.80
CA PRO A 84 17.44 2.71 20.10
C PRO A 84 16.21 2.14 19.40
N ILE A 85 15.06 2.79 19.58
CA ILE A 85 13.83 2.49 18.85
C ILE A 85 14.05 2.91 17.40
N ARG A 86 13.96 1.94 16.50
CA ARG A 86 14.15 2.13 15.06
C ARG A 86 12.98 1.51 14.32
N SER A 87 12.67 2.07 13.17
CA SER A 87 11.81 1.44 12.18
C SER A 87 12.61 1.40 10.89
N THR A 88 12.85 0.19 10.39
CA THR A 88 13.49 0.03 9.09
C THR A 88 12.45 0.27 8.00
N PRO A 89 12.64 1.27 7.11
CA PRO A 89 11.69 1.52 6.03
C PRO A 89 11.66 0.34 5.06
N VAL A 90 10.52 0.17 4.37
CA VAL A 90 10.35 -0.87 3.35
C VAL A 90 11.47 -0.78 2.30
N SER A 91 12.13 -1.91 2.03
CA SER A 91 13.30 -1.95 1.14
C SER A 91 12.90 -1.72 -0.32
N GLN A 92 13.82 -1.20 -1.14
CA GLN A 92 13.56 -0.98 -2.57
C GLN A 92 13.05 -2.23 -3.32
N PRO A 93 13.60 -3.44 -3.09
CA PRO A 93 13.05 -4.65 -3.70
C PRO A 93 11.61 -4.97 -3.27
N GLU A 94 11.27 -4.75 -2.00
CA GLU A 94 9.90 -4.95 -1.49
C GLU A 94 8.93 -3.93 -2.10
N ARG A 95 9.36 -2.68 -2.28
CA ARG A 95 8.59 -1.64 -2.96
C ARG A 95 8.36 -1.97 -4.44
N THR A 96 9.40 -2.39 -5.16
CA THR A 96 9.25 -2.84 -6.55
C THR A 96 8.30 -4.03 -6.64
N ARG A 97 8.36 -4.95 -5.68
CA ARG A 97 7.44 -6.09 -5.61
C ARG A 97 6.00 -5.64 -5.35
N LEU A 98 5.78 -4.72 -4.43
CA LEU A 98 4.46 -4.15 -4.14
C LEU A 98 3.91 -3.42 -5.37
N HIS A 99 4.67 -2.52 -5.97
CA HIS A 99 4.29 -1.80 -7.18
C HIS A 99 3.82 -2.76 -8.29
N ASN A 100 4.65 -3.76 -8.63
CA ASN A 100 4.29 -4.73 -9.67
C ASN A 100 3.04 -5.53 -9.30
N LEU A 101 2.87 -5.85 -8.02
CA LEU A 101 1.70 -6.59 -7.53
C LEU A 101 0.42 -5.76 -7.64
N LEU A 102 0.47 -4.47 -7.29
CA LEU A 102 -0.67 -3.57 -7.37
C LEU A 102 -1.07 -3.32 -8.82
N VAL A 103 -0.12 -2.94 -9.69
CA VAL A 103 -0.37 -2.70 -11.12
C VAL A 103 -0.92 -3.94 -11.82
N THR A 104 -0.36 -5.12 -11.56
CA THR A 104 -0.86 -6.36 -12.18
C THR A 104 -2.22 -6.76 -11.60
N GLY A 105 -2.41 -6.57 -10.28
CA GLY A 105 -3.64 -6.96 -9.61
C GLY A 105 -4.82 -6.05 -9.96
N THR A 106 -4.63 -4.73 -10.11
CA THR A 106 -5.69 -3.82 -10.54
C THR A 106 -6.13 -4.15 -11.98
N ALA A 107 -5.19 -4.39 -12.90
CA ALA A 107 -5.51 -4.86 -14.25
C ALA A 107 -6.29 -6.19 -14.23
N GLY A 108 -5.93 -7.13 -13.34
CA GLY A 108 -6.68 -8.37 -13.16
C GLY A 108 -8.09 -8.16 -12.59
N LEU A 109 -8.29 -7.17 -11.73
CA LEU A 109 -9.61 -6.79 -11.23
C LEU A 109 -10.47 -6.13 -12.31
N GLU A 110 -9.90 -5.31 -13.18
CA GLU A 110 -10.60 -4.73 -14.34
C GLU A 110 -11.05 -5.83 -15.32
N GLU A 111 -10.17 -6.77 -15.65
CA GLU A 111 -10.53 -7.93 -16.48
C GLU A 111 -11.64 -8.75 -15.82
N TRP A 112 -11.54 -8.99 -14.52
CA TRP A 112 -12.58 -9.66 -13.75
C TRP A 112 -13.93 -8.94 -13.80
N LEU A 113 -13.95 -7.62 -13.63
CA LEU A 113 -15.16 -6.80 -13.72
C LEU A 113 -15.77 -6.81 -15.13
N SER A 114 -14.97 -6.98 -16.18
CA SER A 114 -15.50 -7.14 -17.55
C SER A 114 -16.41 -8.36 -17.69
N THR A 115 -16.31 -9.34 -16.79
CA THR A 115 -17.19 -10.51 -16.75
C THR A 115 -18.53 -10.26 -16.06
N LEU A 116 -18.69 -9.11 -15.38
CA LEU A 116 -19.95 -8.65 -14.81
C LEU A 116 -20.96 -8.29 -15.91
N SER A 117 -20.46 -7.89 -17.09
CA SER A 117 -21.26 -7.57 -18.26
C SER A 117 -22.05 -8.79 -18.75
N THR A 118 -23.38 -8.70 -18.70
CA THR A 118 -24.20 -9.46 -19.65
C THR A 118 -23.93 -8.93 -21.06
N PRO A 119 -24.16 -9.70 -22.14
CA PRO A 119 -23.82 -9.30 -23.52
C PRO A 119 -24.47 -7.99 -24.04
N ALA A 120 -25.22 -7.25 -23.23
CA ALA A 120 -25.91 -6.01 -23.59
C ALA A 120 -25.41 -4.74 -22.87
N GLU A 121 -24.63 -4.84 -21.78
CA GLU A 121 -24.19 -3.67 -20.99
C GLU A 121 -22.67 -3.68 -20.75
N ASP A 122 -22.03 -2.56 -21.05
CA ASP A 122 -20.64 -2.28 -20.69
C ASP A 122 -20.52 -2.22 -19.15
N TYR A 123 -19.59 -2.98 -18.56
CA TYR A 123 -19.41 -3.04 -17.11
C TYR A 123 -19.07 -1.65 -16.55
N GLN A 124 -18.47 -0.78 -17.36
CA GLN A 124 -18.19 0.60 -16.98
C GLN A 124 -19.48 1.37 -16.70
N LEU A 125 -20.50 1.23 -17.55
CA LEU A 125 -21.81 1.85 -17.33
C LEU A 125 -22.53 1.24 -16.11
N ALA A 126 -22.38 -0.06 -15.87
CA ALA A 126 -22.92 -0.71 -14.69
C ALA A 126 -22.27 -0.18 -13.39
N LEU A 127 -20.95 0.02 -13.39
CA LEU A 127 -20.22 0.60 -12.26
C LEU A 127 -20.52 2.09 -12.06
N GLU A 128 -20.65 2.86 -13.14
CA GLU A 128 -20.99 4.28 -13.10
C GLU A 128 -22.41 4.48 -12.55
N SER A 129 -23.39 3.71 -13.04
CA SER A 129 -24.77 3.77 -12.56
C SER A 129 -24.92 3.33 -11.09
N ALA A 130 -24.04 2.44 -10.63
CA ALA A 130 -23.97 2.01 -9.23
C ALA A 130 -23.12 2.94 -8.34
N GLY A 131 -22.41 3.91 -8.91
CA GLY A 131 -21.58 4.87 -8.20
C GLY A 131 -20.23 4.33 -7.71
N PHE A 132 -19.72 3.25 -8.32
CA PHE A 132 -18.48 2.59 -7.90
C PHE A 132 -17.25 2.92 -8.76
N MET A 133 -17.43 3.59 -9.90
CA MET A 133 -16.34 3.89 -10.84
C MET A 133 -15.14 4.57 -10.17
N GLN A 134 -15.41 5.67 -9.44
CA GLN A 134 -14.36 6.43 -8.76
C GLN A 134 -13.56 5.58 -7.76
N GLY A 135 -14.22 4.66 -7.04
CA GLY A 135 -13.55 3.79 -6.08
C GLY A 135 -12.60 2.81 -6.74
N PHE A 136 -12.87 2.38 -7.98
CA PHE A 136 -11.97 1.54 -8.76
C PHE A 136 -10.82 2.36 -9.39
N ASP A 137 -11.12 3.55 -9.92
CA ASP A 137 -10.12 4.45 -10.50
C ASP A 137 -9.08 4.91 -9.45
N ASP A 138 -9.51 5.09 -8.21
CA ASP A 138 -8.65 5.56 -7.11
C ASP A 138 -7.89 4.42 -6.40
N LEU A 139 -8.08 3.16 -6.79
CA LEU A 139 -7.47 2.00 -6.10
C LEU A 139 -5.95 2.12 -6.02
N PHE A 140 -5.44 2.11 -4.79
CA PHE A 140 -4.01 2.19 -4.49
C PHE A 140 -3.29 3.43 -5.04
N SER A 141 -4.03 4.44 -5.49
CA SER A 141 -3.46 5.68 -6.03
C SER A 141 -2.53 6.37 -5.04
N LYS A 142 -2.88 6.35 -3.74
CA LYS A 142 -2.09 6.93 -2.65
C LYS A 142 -0.78 6.16 -2.45
N THR A 143 -0.84 4.83 -2.31
CA THR A 143 0.37 4.01 -2.14
C THR A 143 1.28 4.07 -3.35
N LEU A 144 0.75 4.08 -4.57
CA LEU A 144 1.54 4.24 -5.80
C LEU A 144 2.23 5.61 -5.85
N ALA A 145 1.52 6.69 -5.54
CA ALA A 145 2.08 8.04 -5.50
C ALA A 145 3.20 8.17 -4.46
N GLU A 146 3.02 7.63 -3.25
CA GLU A 146 4.08 7.60 -2.21
C GLU A 146 5.29 6.78 -2.69
N MET A 147 5.05 5.68 -3.41
CA MET A 147 6.14 4.86 -3.93
C MET A 147 6.94 5.56 -5.03
N GLU A 148 6.28 6.34 -5.88
CA GLU A 148 6.91 7.15 -6.93
C GLU A 148 7.64 8.37 -6.36
N GLY A 149 7.07 9.05 -5.37
CA GLY A 149 7.65 10.25 -4.75
C GLY A 149 9.01 10.03 -4.08
N LEU A 150 9.28 8.84 -3.54
CA LEU A 150 10.59 8.52 -2.95
C LEU A 150 11.62 7.98 -3.97
N SER A 151 11.22 7.83 -5.24
CA SER A 151 12.12 7.47 -6.34
C SER A 151 12.78 8.68 -6.99
N GLU A 152 12.40 9.90 -6.61
CA GLU A 152 13.16 11.10 -6.97
C GLU A 152 14.52 11.05 -6.26
N PRO A 153 15.65 11.03 -7.01
CA PRO A 153 16.94 11.16 -6.38
C PRO A 153 16.97 12.54 -5.75
N LEU A 154 17.22 12.61 -4.44
CA LEU A 154 17.69 13.82 -3.77
C LEU A 154 18.84 14.36 -4.63
N ILE A 155 18.53 15.38 -5.44
CA ILE A 155 19.52 16.17 -6.14
C ILE A 155 20.34 16.77 -5.00
N SER A 156 21.48 16.13 -4.72
CA SER A 156 22.44 16.64 -3.78
C SER A 156 22.91 17.96 -4.37
N ASP A 157 22.42 19.06 -3.81
CA ASP A 157 22.93 20.39 -4.07
C ASP A 157 24.46 20.32 -4.05
N PRO A 158 25.17 20.72 -5.12
CA PRO A 158 26.60 20.90 -5.03
C PRO A 158 26.86 22.13 -4.15
N VAL A 159 26.95 21.89 -2.84
CA VAL A 159 27.47 22.83 -1.85
C VAL A 159 28.78 23.39 -2.38
N GLY A 160 28.80 24.72 -2.52
CA GLY A 160 29.87 25.48 -3.13
C GLY A 160 31.26 25.12 -2.61
N MET A 161 32.13 24.76 -3.54
CA MET A 161 33.56 24.64 -3.30
C MET A 161 34.15 26.05 -3.41
N ASN A 162 34.05 26.82 -2.32
CA ASN A 162 34.81 28.04 -2.16
C ASN A 162 36.26 27.63 -1.82
N VAL A 163 37.13 27.61 -2.81
CA VAL A 163 38.58 27.46 -2.63
C VAL A 163 39.22 28.85 -2.70
N ASP A 164 39.15 29.55 -1.57
CA ASP A 164 40.14 30.55 -1.19
C ASP A 164 41.07 29.89 -0.16
N ALA A 165 42.32 29.60 -0.56
CA ALA A 165 43.47 29.49 0.34
C ALA A 165 44.78 29.51 -0.46
N ASP A 166 45.39 30.69 -0.49
CA ASP A 166 46.80 30.94 -0.13
C ASP A 166 47.90 30.15 -0.86
N THR A 167 48.63 30.80 -1.78
CA THR A 167 50.10 31.00 -1.75
C THR A 167 50.50 32.08 -2.76
#